data_AF-A0A497FTC4-F1
#
_entry.id   AF-A0A497FTC4-F1
#
_cell.length_a   1.000
_cell.length_b   1.000
_cell.length_c   1.000
_cell.angle_alpha   90.00
_cell.angle_beta   90.00
_cell.angle_gamma   90.00
#
_symmetry.space_group_name_H-M   'P 1'
#
loop_
_entity.id
_entity.type
_entity.pdbx_description
1 polymer ?
#
loop_
_entity_poly.entity_id
_entity_poly.type
_entity_poly.pdbx_seq_one_letter_code
_entity_poly.pdbx_strand_id
1 'polypeptide(L)'
;MEVNVGRVIEAALIVVVLVTFTYQASLLVKSPRKYYVQNVEKAAAFYILNHQYDSESFIKFLSASTEDLYEVVEHYETGTRIAYRGQEPLGFFTIIFAYPYDSGNWTVVEVRVRG
;
A
#
# COMPACT_ATOMS: atom_id res chain seq x y z
N MET A 1 9.85 -10.38 -42.61
CA MET A 1 10.27 -10.05 -41.23
C MET A 1 10.22 -11.34 -40.44
N GLU A 2 11.37 -11.85 -40.01
CA GLU A 2 11.39 -12.90 -39.00
C GLU A 2 10.92 -12.29 -37.68
N VAL A 3 9.76 -12.72 -37.21
CA VAL A 3 9.27 -12.34 -35.89
C VAL A 3 10.19 -13.00 -34.87
N ASN A 4 10.91 -12.18 -34.10
CA ASN A 4 11.76 -12.68 -33.03
C ASN A 4 10.86 -13.27 -31.94
N VAL A 5 10.66 -14.58 -32.00
CA VAL A 5 9.79 -15.36 -31.11
C VAL A 5 10.14 -15.12 -29.64
N GLY A 6 11.42 -14.90 -29.32
CA GLY A 6 11.88 -14.56 -27.97
C GLY A 6 11.27 -13.26 -27.45
N ARG A 7 11.25 -12.20 -28.28
CA ARG A 7 10.63 -10.91 -27.90
C ARG A 7 9.11 -10.99 -27.75
N VAL A 8 8.47 -11.87 -28.53
CA VAL A 8 7.02 -12.11 -28.42
C VAL A 8 6.68 -12.79 -27.08
N ILE A 9 7.47 -13.79 -26.69
CA ILE A 9 7.29 -14.50 -25.41
C ILE A 9 7.55 -13.54 -24.24
N GLU A 10 8.59 -12.72 -24.30
CA GLU A 10 8.89 -11.72 -23.27
C GLU A 10 7.76 -10.70 -23.09
N ALA A 11 7.25 -10.15 -24.18
CA ALA A 11 6.12 -9.23 -24.15
C ALA A 11 4.85 -9.88 -23.57
N ALA A 12 4.59 -11.14 -23.93
CA ALA A 12 3.46 -11.89 -23.40
C ALA A 12 3.59 -12.12 -21.88
N LEU A 13 4.79 -12.44 -21.38
CA LEU A 13 5.04 -12.62 -19.95
C LEU A 13 4.85 -11.32 -19.17
N ILE A 14 5.33 -10.20 -19.69
CA ILE A 14 5.12 -8.87 -19.07
C ILE A 14 3.63 -8.58 -18.93
N VAL A 15 2.84 -8.81 -19.99
CA VAL A 15 1.38 -8.60 -19.97
C VAL A 15 0.69 -9.51 -18.96
N VAL A 16 1.07 -10.80 -18.91
CA VAL A 16 0.50 -11.75 -17.93
C VAL A 16 0.78 -11.29 -16.50
N VAL A 17 2.03 -10.93 -16.18
CA VAL A 17 2.40 -10.42 -14.85
C VAL A 17 1.60 -9.17 -14.50
N LEU A 18 1.47 -8.22 -15.43
CA LEU A 18 0.67 -7.00 -15.24
C LEU A 18 -0.81 -7.29 -14.96
N VAL A 19 -1.41 -8.21 -15.72
CA VAL A 19 -2.82 -8.60 -15.55
C VAL A 19 -3.03 -9.28 -14.21
N THR A 20 -2.15 -10.20 -13.82
CA THR A 20 -2.24 -10.91 -12.53
C THR A 20 -2.10 -9.94 -11.36
N PHE A 21 -1.12 -9.03 -11.40
CA PHE A 21 -0.96 -7.99 -10.39
C PHE A 21 -2.19 -7.08 -10.29
N THR A 22 -2.70 -6.61 -11.42
CA THR A 22 -3.87 -5.73 -11.46
C THR A 22 -5.12 -6.43 -10.92
N TYR A 23 -5.30 -7.71 -11.27
CA TYR A 23 -6.42 -8.52 -10.78
C TYR A 23 -6.35 -8.74 -9.27
N GLN A 24 -5.18 -9.12 -8.73
CA GLN A 24 -5.00 -9.29 -7.29
C GLN A 24 -5.16 -7.97 -6.52
N ALA A 25 -4.62 -6.87 -7.05
CA ALA A 25 -4.85 -5.54 -6.49
C ALA A 25 -6.35 -5.19 -6.47
N SER A 26 -7.09 -5.51 -7.53
CA SER A 26 -8.54 -5.26 -7.58
C SER A 26 -9.35 -6.10 -6.58
N LEU A 27 -8.91 -7.33 -6.30
CA LEU A 27 -9.53 -8.21 -5.29
C LEU A 27 -9.28 -7.71 -3.87
N LEU A 28 -8.08 -7.22 -3.58
CA LEU A 28 -7.76 -6.58 -2.30
C LEU A 28 -8.64 -5.35 -2.07
N VAL A 29 -8.84 -4.53 -3.11
CA VAL A 29 -9.69 -3.32 -3.06
C VAL A 29 -11.19 -3.65 -2.97
N LYS A 30 -11.65 -4.79 -3.50
CA LYS A 30 -13.07 -5.24 -3.47
C LYS A 30 -13.48 -5.97 -2.18
N SER A 31 -12.57 -6.12 -1.23
CA SER A 31 -12.92 -6.56 0.13
C SER A 31 -14.11 -5.73 0.67
N PRO A 32 -15.08 -6.31 1.40
CA PRO A 32 -16.31 -5.65 1.88
C PRO A 32 -16.06 -4.54 2.93
N ARG A 33 -14.86 -3.97 2.94
CA ARG A 33 -14.45 -2.82 3.73
C ARG A 33 -15.28 -1.60 3.30
N LYS A 34 -15.66 -0.78 4.28
CA LYS A 34 -16.45 0.44 4.05
C LYS A 34 -15.70 1.39 3.10
N TYR A 35 -16.43 2.21 2.34
CA TYR A 35 -15.89 3.07 1.27
C TYR A 35 -14.70 3.94 1.70
N TYR A 36 -14.70 4.47 2.92
CA TYR A 36 -13.59 5.26 3.45
C TYR A 36 -12.30 4.46 3.62
N VAL A 37 -12.38 3.18 4.03
CA VAL A 37 -11.20 2.30 4.15
C VAL A 37 -10.59 2.05 2.78
N GLN A 38 -11.42 1.84 1.75
CA GLN A 38 -10.95 1.66 0.37
C GLN A 38 -10.25 2.91 -0.18
N ASN A 39 -10.65 4.11 0.24
CA ASN A 39 -9.97 5.34 -0.16
C ASN A 39 -8.59 5.47 0.48
N VAL A 40 -8.46 5.12 1.77
CA VAL A 40 -7.14 5.07 2.43
C VAL A 40 -6.25 4.00 1.81
N GLU A 41 -6.79 2.83 1.49
CA GLU A 41 -6.07 1.77 0.77
C GLU A 41 -5.53 2.25 -0.58
N LYS A 42 -6.37 2.92 -1.38
CA LYS A 42 -5.97 3.46 -2.68
C LYS A 42 -4.92 4.56 -2.54
N ALA A 43 -5.06 5.46 -1.57
CA ALA A 43 -4.09 6.52 -1.32
C ALA A 43 -2.74 5.93 -0.88
N ALA A 44 -2.74 5.01 0.08
CA ALA A 44 -1.53 4.33 0.52
C ALA A 44 -0.86 3.55 -0.62
N ALA A 45 -1.63 2.78 -1.40
CA ALA A 45 -1.12 2.07 -2.57
C ALA A 45 -0.53 3.01 -3.63
N PHE A 46 -1.18 4.15 -3.89
CA PHE A 46 -0.65 5.17 -4.80
C PHE A 46 0.70 5.71 -4.30
N TYR A 47 0.82 5.99 -3.01
CA TYR A 47 2.08 6.44 -2.42
C TYR A 47 3.19 5.38 -2.59
N ILE A 48 2.91 4.12 -2.22
CA ILE A 48 3.83 2.96 -2.36
C ILE A 48 4.38 2.85 -3.78
N LEU A 49 3.51 2.97 -4.78
CA LEU A 49 3.87 2.76 -6.18
C LEU A 49 4.67 3.91 -6.79
N ASN A 50 4.63 5.11 -6.19
CA ASN A 50 5.19 6.32 -6.80
C ASN A 50 6.32 6.97 -6.00
N HIS A 51 6.51 6.59 -4.73
CA HIS A 51 7.49 7.21 -3.85
C HIS A 51 8.26 6.14 -3.07
N GLN A 52 9.55 6.40 -2.81
CA GLN A 52 10.29 5.66 -1.80
C GLN A 52 9.68 5.97 -0.43
N TYR A 53 9.61 4.96 0.44
CA TYR A 53 8.99 5.14 1.76
C TYR A 53 9.77 6.14 2.61
N ASP A 54 9.09 7.22 3.00
CA ASP A 54 9.51 8.17 4.00
C ASP A 54 8.34 8.44 4.95
N SER A 55 8.53 8.22 6.25
CA SER A 55 7.44 8.25 7.24
C SER A 55 6.70 9.58 7.24
N GLU A 56 7.43 10.70 7.26
CA GLU A 56 6.85 12.04 7.35
C GLU A 56 6.06 12.39 6.09
N SER A 57 6.65 12.13 4.92
CA SER A 57 5.99 12.36 3.63
C SER A 57 4.77 11.47 3.45
N PHE A 58 4.84 10.21 3.87
CA PHE A 58 3.73 9.27 3.83
C PHE A 58 2.56 9.72 4.70
N ILE A 59 2.83 10.08 5.96
CA ILE A 59 1.81 10.57 6.90
C ILE A 59 1.19 11.87 6.37
N LYS A 60 2.00 12.81 5.88
CA LYS A 60 1.52 14.08 5.33
C LYS A 60 0.62 13.84 4.11
N PHE A 61 1.02 12.96 3.21
CA PHE A 61 0.23 12.60 2.04
C PHE A 61 -1.10 11.94 2.44
N LEU A 62 -1.07 10.96 3.34
CA LEU A 62 -2.30 10.30 3.81
C LEU A 62 -3.23 11.26 4.53
N SER A 63 -2.70 12.08 5.44
CA SER A 63 -3.50 13.06 6.19
C SER A 63 -4.15 14.10 5.28
N ALA A 64 -3.53 14.43 4.14
CA ALA A 64 -4.12 15.32 3.13
C ALA A 64 -5.14 14.60 2.21
N SER A 65 -5.05 13.27 2.10
CA SER A 65 -5.86 12.46 1.18
C SER A 65 -7.09 11.83 1.86
N THR A 66 -7.12 11.77 3.20
CA THR A 66 -8.22 11.19 3.97
C THR A 66 -8.38 11.89 5.32
N GLU A 67 -9.62 12.12 5.73
CA GLU A 67 -9.97 12.63 7.07
C GLU A 67 -10.08 11.51 8.11
N ASP A 68 -10.06 10.24 7.68
CA ASP A 68 -10.34 9.08 8.53
C ASP A 68 -9.07 8.46 9.12
N LEU A 69 -7.89 9.03 8.87
CA LEU A 69 -6.62 8.51 9.38
C LEU A 69 -6.55 8.62 10.91
N TYR A 70 -6.44 7.48 11.60
CA TYR A 70 -6.30 7.43 13.05
C TYR A 70 -4.84 7.22 13.48
N GLU A 71 -4.20 6.16 13.02
CA GLU A 71 -2.87 5.80 13.50
C GLU A 71 -2.02 5.26 12.35
N VAL A 72 -0.73 5.58 12.37
CA VAL A 72 0.27 4.94 11.52
C VAL A 72 1.32 4.34 12.44
N VAL A 73 1.49 3.03 12.36
CA VAL A 73 2.44 2.26 13.16
C VAL A 73 3.42 1.58 12.23
N GLU A 74 4.70 1.72 12.52
CA GLU A 74 5.80 1.14 11.78
C GLU A 74 6.39 0.00 12.58
N HIS A 75 6.49 -1.15 11.95
CA HIS A 75 7.04 -2.37 12.53
C HIS A 75 8.38 -2.65 11.84
N TYR A 76 9.44 -2.62 12.65
CA TYR A 76 10.80 -2.95 12.29
C TYR A 76 11.20 -4.26 12.97
N GLU A 77 12.32 -4.86 12.54
CA GLU A 77 12.86 -6.05 13.22
C GLU A 77 13.16 -5.80 14.70
N THR A 78 13.60 -4.59 15.04
CA THR A 78 13.99 -4.21 16.40
C THR A 78 12.82 -3.73 17.27
N GLY A 79 11.60 -3.63 16.72
CA GLY A 79 10.41 -3.23 17.46
C GLY A 79 9.45 -2.34 16.66
N THR A 80 8.51 -1.74 17.38
CA THR A 80 7.40 -0.99 16.81
C THR A 80 7.50 0.49 17.17
N ARG A 81 7.23 1.38 16.21
CA ARG A 81 7.17 2.83 16.38
C ARG A 81 5.80 3.34 15.96
N ILE A 82 5.16 4.15 16.80
CA ILE A 82 3.95 4.88 16.38
C ILE A 82 4.43 6.17 15.70
N ALA A 83 4.24 6.24 14.38
CA ALA A 83 4.68 7.36 13.56
C ALA A 83 3.64 8.49 13.53
N TYR A 84 2.36 8.16 13.65
CA TYR A 84 1.27 9.12 13.79
C TYR A 84 0.17 8.54 14.69
N ARG A 85 -0.42 9.37 15.56
CA ARG A 85 -1.62 9.05 16.33
C ARG A 85 -2.51 10.28 16.43
N GLY A 86 -3.69 10.18 15.83
CA GLY A 86 -4.76 11.14 15.92
C GLY A 86 -5.69 10.87 17.10
N GLN A 87 -6.88 11.45 17.06
CA GLN A 87 -7.88 11.27 18.12
C GLN A 87 -8.42 9.83 18.14
N GLU A 88 -8.50 9.25 19.34
CA GLU A 88 -8.91 7.86 19.53
C GLU A 88 -10.37 7.62 19.10
N PRO A 89 -10.60 6.76 18.10
CA PRO A 89 -11.94 6.49 17.61
C PRO A 89 -12.62 5.40 18.45
N LEU A 90 -13.95 5.33 18.35
CA LEU A 90 -14.76 4.27 18.96
C LEU A 90 -14.49 2.88 18.36
N GLY A 91 -13.86 2.83 17.18
CA GLY A 91 -13.40 1.63 16.50
C GLY A 91 -12.48 1.99 15.34
N PHE A 92 -11.68 1.03 14.87
CA PHE A 92 -10.79 1.24 13.74
C PHE A 92 -10.72 0.02 12.83
N PHE A 93 -10.38 0.27 11.57
CA PHE A 93 -10.00 -0.74 10.59
C PHE A 93 -8.50 -0.67 10.37
N THR A 94 -7.86 -1.83 10.32
CA THR A 94 -6.43 -1.94 10.09
C THR A 94 -6.13 -2.30 8.64
N ILE A 95 -5.22 -1.55 8.03
CA ILE A 95 -4.62 -1.82 6.73
C ILE A 95 -3.13 -2.02 6.95
N ILE A 96 -2.58 -3.13 6.48
CA ILE A 96 -1.16 -3.48 6.67
C ILE A 96 -0.50 -3.52 5.30
N PHE A 97 0.62 -2.84 5.18
CA PHE A 97 1.46 -2.78 3.99
C PHE A 97 2.88 -3.19 4.33
N ALA A 98 3.58 -3.83 3.39
CA ALA A 98 5.01 -4.06 3.50
C ALA A 98 5.74 -3.17 2.50
N TYR A 99 6.68 -2.37 2.98
CA TYR A 99 7.50 -1.48 2.18
C TYR A 99 8.92 -2.05 2.07
N PRO A 100 9.36 -2.48 0.88
CA PRO A 100 10.76 -2.77 0.63
C PRO A 100 11.52 -1.45 0.52
N TYR A 101 12.54 -1.24 1.37
CA TYR A 101 13.41 -0.06 1.26
C TYR A 101 14.85 -0.41 0.86
N ASP A 102 15.27 -1.67 0.97
CA ASP A 102 16.53 -2.21 0.48
C ASP A 102 16.39 -3.69 0.13
N SER A 103 17.33 -4.26 -0.64
CA SER A 103 17.32 -5.67 -1.05
C SER A 103 17.33 -6.61 0.15
N GLY A 104 16.14 -7.05 0.57
CA GLY A 104 15.91 -7.98 1.68
C GLY A 104 15.33 -7.33 2.94
N ASN A 105 15.31 -5.99 3.03
CA ASN A 105 14.80 -5.27 4.19
C ASN A 105 13.43 -4.66 3.92
N TRP A 106 12.52 -4.85 4.87
CA TRP A 106 11.13 -4.45 4.76
C TRP A 106 10.72 -3.71 6.03
N THR A 107 9.96 -2.62 5.88
CA THR A 107 9.21 -2.02 6.98
C THR A 107 7.76 -2.40 6.80
N VAL A 108 7.17 -3.00 7.83
CA VAL A 108 5.72 -3.26 7.83
C VAL A 108 5.03 -2.03 8.40
N VAL A 109 4.13 -1.44 7.64
CA VAL A 109 3.39 -0.25 8.03
C VAL A 109 1.93 -0.61 8.22
N GLU A 110 1.44 -0.37 9.42
CA GLU A 110 0.07 -0.55 9.83
C GLU A 110 -0.62 0.81 9.87
N VAL A 111 -1.61 1.00 9.00
CA VAL A 111 -2.46 2.19 8.96
C VAL A 111 -3.80 1.83 9.58
N ARG A 112 -4.16 2.49 10.67
CA ARG A 112 -5.49 2.39 11.29
C ARG A 112 -6.35 3.56 10.86
N VAL A 113 -7.57 3.23 10.45
CA VAL A 113 -8.55 4.17 9.89
C VAL A 113 -9.79 4.13 10.77
N ARG A 114 -10.43 5.27 11.05
CA ARG A 114 -11.65 5.36 11.87
C ARG A 114 -12.75 4.44 11.34
N GLY A 115 -13.40 3.68 12.22
CA GLY A 115 -14.40 2.65 11.91
C GLY A 115 -15.81 2.96 12.35
#